data_AF-A0A4R6IZT1-F1
#
_entry.id   AF-A0A4R6IZT1-F1
#
_cell.length_a   1.000
_cell.length_b   1.000
_cell.length_c   1.000
_cell.angle_alpha   90.00
_cell.angle_beta   90.00
_cell.angle_gamma   90.00
#
_symmetry.space_group_name_H-M   'P 1'
#
loop_
_entity.id
_entity.type
_entity.pdbx_description
1 polymer ?
#
loop_
_entity_poly.entity_id
_entity_poly.type
_entity_poly.pdbx_seq_one_letter_code
_entity_poly.pdbx_strand_id
1 'polypeptide(L)' 'MRNTTKLKAILKHYHLDLSLNEKEEMIVNLFHKETGTAMTFEDPSYSKLISKAYSYMNKQLKEGSKKE' A
#
# COMPACT_ATOMS: atom_id res chain seq x y z
N MET A 1 -12.22 -10.88 11.49
CA MET A 1 -12.51 -10.48 10.08
C MET A 1 -11.21 -10.53 9.27
N ARG A 2 -11.20 -11.21 8.11
CA ARG A 2 -9.99 -11.37 7.28
C ARG A 2 -9.51 -10.01 6.75
N ASN A 3 -8.20 -9.79 6.66
CA ASN A 3 -7.64 -8.50 6.21
C ASN A 3 -8.16 -8.08 4.82
N THR A 4 -8.43 -9.04 3.94
CA THR A 4 -9.03 -8.80 2.62
C THR A 4 -10.46 -8.24 2.69
N THR A 5 -11.25 -8.65 3.70
CA THR A 5 -12.60 -8.12 3.94
C THR A 5 -12.55 -6.67 4.43
N LYS A 6 -11.59 -6.34 5.31
CA LYS A 6 -11.34 -4.96 5.78
C LYS A 6 -10.94 -4.05 4.61
N LEU A 7 -9.97 -4.50 3.80
CA LEU A 7 -9.51 -3.74 2.64
C LEU A 7 -10.64 -3.51 1.63
N LYS A 8 -11.47 -4.52 1.34
CA LYS A 8 -12.63 -4.37 0.45
C LYS A 8 -13.62 -3.30 0.94
N ALA A 9 -13.87 -3.23 2.26
CA ALA A 9 -14.74 -2.21 2.83
C ALA A 9 -14.13 -0.80 2.71
N ILE A 10 -12.83 -0.66 2.99
CA ILE A 10 -12.10 0.61 2.85
C ILE A 10 -12.16 1.10 1.39
N LEU A 11 -11.78 0.25 0.43
CA LEU A 11 -11.77 0.60 -1.00
C LEU A 11 -13.15 0.89 -1.58
N LYS A 12 -14.23 0.44 -0.92
CA LYS A 12 -15.60 0.79 -1.31
C LYS A 12 -15.88 2.27 -1.05
N HIS A 13 -15.55 2.76 0.15
CA HIS A 13 -15.92 4.10 0.63
C HIS A 13 -14.82 5.16 0.49
N TYR A 14 -13.56 4.73 0.39
CA TYR A 14 -12.40 5.61 0.37
C TYR A 14 -11.52 5.34 -0.86
N HIS A 15 -10.87 6.38 -1.35
CA HIS A 15 -9.65 6.26 -2.14
C HIS A 15 -8.47 6.11 -1.16
N LEU A 16 -7.55 5.20 -1.49
CA LEU A 16 -6.42 4.87 -0.62
C LEU A 16 -5.14 5.18 -1.39
N ASP A 17 -4.30 6.00 -0.79
CA ASP A 17 -2.97 6.34 -1.25
C ASP A 17 -1.94 5.87 -0.23
N LEU A 18 -0.81 5.39 -0.73
CA LEU A 18 0.28 4.83 0.06
C LEU A 18 1.57 5.55 -0.29
N SER A 19 2.19 6.14 0.71
CA SER A 19 3.50 6.79 0.57
C SER A 19 4.41 6.43 1.74
N LEU A 20 5.68 6.82 1.64
CA LEU A 20 6.67 6.69 2.69
C LEU A 20 7.12 8.10 3.09
N ASN A 21 7.27 8.34 4.38
CA ASN A 21 7.86 9.58 4.87
C ASN A 21 9.40 9.50 4.90
N GLU A 22 10.05 10.60 5.26
CA GLU A 22 11.52 10.71 5.34
C GLU A 22 12.15 9.76 6.38
N LYS A 23 11.34 9.21 7.30
CA LYS A 23 11.74 8.25 8.33
C LYS A 23 11.44 6.80 7.94
N GLU A 24 11.10 6.56 6.67
CA GLU A 24 10.69 5.26 6.14
C GLU A 24 9.42 4.68 6.80
N GLU A 25 8.61 5.52 7.45
CA GLU A 25 7.32 5.13 7.99
C GLU A 25 6.29 5.20 6.87
N MET A 26 5.43 4.19 6.80
CA MET A 26 4.39 4.15 5.79
C MET A 26 3.26 5.08 6.18
N ILE A 27 2.93 5.99 5.27
CA ILE A 27 1.78 6.86 5.35
C ILE A 27 0.65 6.23 4.53
N VAL A 28 -0.51 6.06 5.15
CA VAL A 28 -1.75 5.68 4.49
C VAL A 28 -2.67 6.88 4.50
N ASN A 29 -2.98 7.40 3.32
CA ASN A 29 -3.97 8.46 3.16
C ASN A 29 -5.29 7.86 2.69
N LEU A 30 -6.36 8.12 3.43
CA LEU A 30 -7.73 7.76 3.08
C LEU A 30 -8.50 9.01 2.71
N PHE A 31 -9.04 9.04 1.50
CA PHE A 31 -9.92 10.11 1.02
C PHE A 31 -11.34 9.57 0.89
N HIS A 32 -12.27 10.08 1.68
CA HIS A 32 -13.67 9.67 1.60
C HIS A 32 -14.26 10.12 0.26
N LYS A 33 -14.83 9.18 -0.50
CA LYS A 33 -15.29 9.45 -1.88
C LYS A 33 -16.44 10.46 -1.96
N GLU A 34 -17.28 10.51 -0.94
CA GLU A 34 -18.48 11.37 -0.92
C GLU A 34 -18.26 12.72 -0.21
N THR A 35 -17.59 12.74 0.94
CA THR A 35 -17.42 13.96 1.74
C THR A 35 -16.14 14.72 1.43
N GLY A 36 -15.22 14.12 0.65
CA GLY A 36 -13.90 14.70 0.37
C GLY A 36 -12.97 14.77 1.59
N THR A 37 -13.38 14.22 2.73
CA THR A 37 -12.58 14.23 3.96
C THR A 37 -11.36 13.34 3.81
N ALA A 38 -10.18 13.86 4.16
CA ALA A 38 -8.94 13.11 4.19
C ALA A 38 -8.58 12.72 5.64
N MET A 39 -8.07 11.50 5.81
CA MET A 39 -7.45 11.03 7.04
C MET A 39 -6.12 10.37 6.72
N THR A 40 -5.12 10.66 7.56
CA THR A 40 -3.76 10.15 7.39
C THR A 40 -3.40 9.27 8.60
N PHE A 41 -2.82 8.10 8.32
CA PHE A 41 -2.34 7.16 9.31
C PHE A 41 -0.86 6.87 9.05
N GLU A 42 -0.07 6.83 10.11
CA GLU A 42 1.37 6.54 10.03
C GLU A 42 1.66 5.35 10.93
N ASP A 43 2.27 4.30 10.38
CA ASP A 43 2.67 3.13 11.18
C ASP A 43 3.94 2.46 10.61
N PRO A 44 4.92 2.11 11.46
CA PRO A 44 6.14 1.40 11.03
C PRO A 44 5.90 -0.06 10.59
N SER A 45 4.74 -0.65 10.88
CA SER A 45 4.47 -2.10 10.79
C SER A 45 3.83 -2.56 9.47
N TYR A 46 4.26 -2.01 8.33
CA TYR A 46 3.88 -2.50 6.99
C TYR A 46 5.01 -3.21 6.22
N SER A 47 6.22 -3.19 6.79
CA SER A 47 7.45 -3.70 6.19
C SER A 47 7.31 -5.12 5.61
N LYS A 48 6.62 -6.03 6.29
CA LYS A 48 6.56 -7.45 5.85
C LYS A 48 5.78 -7.69 4.56
N LEU A 49 4.73 -6.92 4.28
CA LEU A 49 3.90 -7.13 3.08
C LEU A 49 4.53 -6.46 1.87
N ILE A 50 5.05 -5.24 2.06
CA ILE A 50 5.78 -4.52 1.02
C ILE A 50 7.11 -5.21 0.70
N SER A 51 7.86 -5.72 1.69
CA SER A 51 9.08 -6.50 1.40
C SER A 51 8.79 -7.76 0.58
N LYS A 52 7.63 -8.39 0.75
CA LYS A 52 7.20 -9.51 -0.10
C LYS A 52 6.83 -9.06 -1.51
N ALA A 53 6.06 -7.97 -1.65
CA ALA A 53 5.70 -7.40 -2.95
C ALA A 53 6.94 -6.90 -3.72
N TYR A 54 7.88 -6.27 -3.01
CA TYR A 54 9.15 -5.78 -3.52
C TYR A 54 10.07 -6.92 -3.96
N SER A 55 10.19 -7.97 -3.15
CA SER A 55 10.94 -9.18 -3.53
C SER A 55 10.35 -9.85 -4.77
N TYR A 56 9.01 -9.88 -4.88
CA TYR A 56 8.31 -10.41 -6.05
C TYR A 56 8.55 -9.56 -7.30
N MET A 57 8.43 -8.23 -7.20
CA MET A 57 8.71 -7.29 -8.29
C MET A 57 10.16 -7.40 -8.78
N ASN A 58 11.14 -7.39 -7.87
CA ASN A 58 12.56 -7.52 -8.21
C ASN A 58 12.87 -8.84 -8.93
N LYS A 59 12.18 -9.92 -8.57
CA LYS A 59 12.31 -11.20 -9.26
C LYS A 59 11.81 -11.11 -10.70
N GLN A 60 10.65 -10.49 -10.93
CA GLN A 60 10.07 -10.28 -12.26
C GLN A 60 10.95 -9.38 -13.14
N LEU A 61 11.52 -8.30 -12.59
CA LEU A 61 12.40 -7.40 -13.33
C LEU A 61 13.73 -8.05 -13.74
N LYS A 62 14.30 -8.93 -12.91
CA LYS A 62 15.52 -9.70 -13.21
C LYS A 62 15.29 -10.82 -14.24
N GLU A 63 14.07 -11.36 -14.30
CA GLU A 63 13.68 -12.35 -15.31
C GLU A 63 13.39 -11.69 -16.67
N GLY A 64 12.89 -10.44 -16.67
CA GLY A 64 12.70 -9.64 -17.88
C GLY A 64 14.00 -9.18 -18.56
N SER A 65 15.05 -8.89 -17.79
CA SER A 65 16.34 -8.37 -18.30
C SER A 65 17.33 -9.44 -18.78
N LYS A 66 16.98 -10.73 -18.73
CA LYS A 66 17.77 -11.85 -19.30
C LYS A 66 17.34 -12.28 -20.71
N LYS A 67 16.36 -11.59 -21.30
CA LYS A 67 15.81 -11.89 -22.64
C LYS A 67 16.18 -10.86 -23.72
N GLU A 68 17.13 -9.96 -23.45
CA GLU A 68 17.76 -9.10 -24.46
C GLU A 68 19.20 -9.54 -24.73
#